data_AF-E4N5Q8-F1
#
_entry.id   AF-E4N5Q8-F1
#
_cell.length_a   1.000
_cell.length_b   1.000
_cell.length_c   1.000
_cell.angle_alpha   90.00
_cell.angle_beta   90.00
_cell.angle_gamma   90.00
#
_symmetry.space_group_name_H-M   'P 1'
#
loop_
_entity.id
_entity.type
_entity.pdbx_description
1 polymer ?
#
loop_
_entity_poly.entity_id
_entity_poly.type
_entity_poly.pdbx_seq_one_letter_code
_entity_poly.pdbx_strand_id
1 'polypeptide(L)'
;MTPPPTSASASALTPGSVPTPGSAPTGPRASRVSRRALLAAAVLALPASYLAVGGRAEAQTPATLPLDLVNTTGSATVYAYVVGRDPAAGGGWAFLQADGASLYHPPNPAGDQTPLGVDCAIALNASGAAARRVTLPHLDSGRIYFSVGAKLTFLMNRGGGLALPSVVNPSDPNIDVRHDFCEFTFNNDQLFGNITFVDMVCLPIAFQLEVSGGATQTVRGLPSDGLARVASALRAQSAADGSDWSRLVVNRSGADLRVLAPNLAIRGNSALFSGYFEPYVDQVWSKYAGTDLRIDTQYTWGAFTGRVSGGTLNFPGAGSFAKPSTLAIFSCSDAPFTTGNDLMGNLSARLAAAFNRTTLLGNANQPTGENPAAFYTQARTNHYARILHSTTPDGLGYAFPYDDVHPAGVDFEGKVQSGSPARWVITVGGLAGGGTSTPSPTPTPSPAPGGGSAFATVQAESYTAQSGAQTEVCSDTGGGTDVGWLADGDWLRYSLDFGSSGATRIDARVASGAASGVSGLVQVRLGSPTAAPVGSFAVAGTGGWQSWRTVPADLARITGVQTVYLTFSSGQPADFVNLNWFVFS
;
A
#
# COMPACT_ATOMS: atom_id res chain seq x y z
N MET A 1 7.06 63.83 -1.22
CA MET A 1 7.90 63.73 -2.43
C MET A 1 7.48 62.44 -3.13
N THR A 2 6.30 62.32 -3.72
CA THR A 2 5.75 63.00 -4.92
C THR A 2 6.65 62.96 -6.17
N PRO A 3 6.06 62.63 -7.34
CA PRO A 3 6.65 62.00 -8.55
C PRO A 3 6.85 63.09 -9.66
N PRO A 4 7.17 62.83 -10.97
CA PRO A 4 6.29 62.22 -12.03
C PRO A 4 7.16 61.62 -13.21
N PRO A 5 6.80 61.54 -14.54
CA PRO A 5 5.53 61.66 -15.29
C PRO A 5 5.26 60.64 -16.46
N THR A 6 3.98 60.37 -16.72
CA THR A 6 3.17 60.40 -17.99
C THR A 6 3.84 60.14 -19.38
N SER A 7 3.40 59.15 -20.20
CA SER A 7 2.21 59.05 -21.10
C SER A 7 2.40 59.56 -22.54
N ALA A 8 1.99 58.74 -23.53
CA ALA A 8 1.43 59.05 -24.88
C ALA A 8 1.76 57.88 -25.84
N SER A 9 0.98 57.41 -26.81
CA SER A 9 -0.32 57.76 -27.38
C SER A 9 -0.79 56.59 -28.27
N ALA A 10 -2.10 56.40 -28.40
CA ALA A 10 -2.72 55.46 -29.32
C ALA A 10 -2.66 55.94 -30.79
N SER A 11 -2.68 54.98 -31.74
CA SER A 11 -3.30 55.19 -33.06
C SER A 11 -3.70 53.85 -33.67
N ALA A 12 -4.99 53.75 -33.99
CA ALA A 12 -5.61 52.67 -34.75
C ALA A 12 -5.77 53.08 -36.22
N LEU A 13 -5.77 52.13 -37.15
CA LEU A 13 -6.62 52.09 -38.36
C LEU A 13 -6.43 50.76 -39.12
N THR A 14 -7.45 50.42 -39.90
CA THR A 14 -7.99 49.09 -40.27
C THR A 14 -7.56 48.61 -41.70
N PRO A 15 -8.29 47.73 -42.44
CA PRO A 15 -7.77 46.45 -42.96
C PRO A 15 -7.62 46.39 -44.51
N GLY A 16 -6.93 45.38 -45.04
CA GLY A 16 -6.82 45.20 -46.50
C GLY A 16 -6.39 43.79 -46.97
N SER A 17 -7.39 43.04 -47.45
CA SER A 17 -7.42 42.08 -48.58
C SER A 17 -6.38 40.96 -48.80
N VAL A 18 -6.98 39.77 -49.00
CA VAL A 18 -6.55 38.42 -49.38
C VAL A 18 -5.73 38.33 -50.69
N PRO A 19 -4.89 37.29 -50.86
CA PRO A 19 -5.13 36.33 -51.95
C PRO A 19 -4.97 34.84 -51.52
N THR A 20 -5.89 33.98 -51.96
CA THR A 20 -5.71 32.52 -52.07
C THR A 20 -4.90 32.18 -53.33
N PRO A 21 -4.03 31.15 -53.36
CA PRO A 21 -4.48 29.80 -53.75
C PRO A 21 -3.67 28.60 -53.18
N GLY A 22 -4.26 27.40 -53.23
CA GLY A 22 -3.53 26.12 -53.41
C GLY A 22 -3.71 25.03 -52.35
N SER A 23 -4.62 24.09 -52.58
CA SER A 23 -4.65 22.69 -52.05
C SER A 23 -3.41 21.91 -52.54
N ALA A 24 -2.64 21.09 -51.82
CA ALA A 24 -2.86 19.89 -50.96
C ALA A 24 -1.43 19.41 -50.49
N PRO A 25 -1.20 18.30 -49.73
CA PRO A 25 -2.07 17.41 -48.95
C PRO A 25 -1.75 17.41 -47.44
N THR A 26 -2.68 16.84 -46.66
CA THR A 26 -2.64 16.66 -45.21
C THR A 26 -1.62 15.61 -44.77
N GLY A 27 -0.52 16.03 -44.13
CA GLY A 27 0.26 15.18 -43.23
C GLY A 27 -0.28 15.33 -41.79
N PRO A 28 -0.27 14.27 -40.96
CA PRO A 28 -0.82 14.35 -39.61
C PRO A 28 0.02 15.33 -38.79
N ARG A 29 -0.63 16.40 -38.32
CA ARG A 29 -0.08 17.30 -37.29
C ARG A 29 0.20 16.48 -36.04
N ALA A 30 1.46 16.47 -35.61
CA ALA A 30 1.85 15.98 -34.29
C ALA A 30 1.00 16.69 -33.22
N SER A 31 0.04 15.96 -32.66
CA SER A 31 -0.73 16.41 -31.51
C SER A 31 0.20 16.42 -30.29
N ARG A 32 0.37 17.60 -29.69
CA ARG A 32 0.99 17.71 -28.37
C ARG A 32 0.07 17.02 -27.38
N VAL A 33 0.42 15.80 -26.97
CA VAL A 33 -0.25 15.08 -25.89
C VAL A 33 -0.07 15.91 -24.60
N SER A 34 -1.19 16.35 -24.04
CA SER A 34 -1.22 17.15 -22.81
C SER A 34 -0.97 16.26 -21.59
N ARG A 35 -0.09 16.72 -20.69
CA ARG A 35 0.53 16.04 -19.54
C ARG A 35 -0.40 15.68 -18.36
N ARG A 36 -1.62 15.16 -18.59
CA ARG A 36 -2.56 14.81 -17.51
C ARG A 36 -3.00 13.33 -17.46
N ALA A 37 -2.29 12.43 -18.12
CA ALA A 37 -2.60 10.99 -18.15
C ALA A 37 -1.72 10.13 -17.21
N LEU A 38 -0.83 10.72 -16.40
CA LEU A 38 0.21 9.97 -15.67
C LEU A 38 -0.16 9.44 -14.27
N LEU A 39 -1.43 9.53 -13.86
CA LEU A 39 -1.93 8.83 -12.66
C LEU A 39 -2.74 7.56 -13.00
N ALA A 40 -2.91 7.24 -14.29
CA ALA A 40 -3.64 6.04 -14.76
C ALA A 40 -2.73 5.00 -15.42
N ALA A 41 -1.40 5.18 -15.38
CA ALA A 41 -0.42 4.36 -16.11
C ALA A 41 0.45 3.50 -15.18
N ALA A 42 -0.16 2.86 -14.18
CA ALA A 42 0.37 1.65 -13.56
C ALA A 42 -0.58 0.48 -13.89
N VAL A 43 -0.82 0.27 -15.19
CA VAL A 43 -1.33 -1.02 -15.66
C VAL A 43 -0.15 -1.98 -15.57
N LEU A 44 -0.12 -2.79 -14.50
CA LEU A 44 0.76 -3.95 -14.38
C LEU A 44 0.57 -4.81 -15.63
N ALA A 45 1.55 -4.77 -16.53
CA ALA A 45 1.61 -5.70 -17.64
C ALA A 45 2.14 -7.04 -17.10
N LEU A 46 1.24 -7.91 -16.66
CA LEU A 46 1.56 -9.29 -16.29
C LEU A 46 1.73 -10.14 -17.56
N PRO A 47 2.79 -10.97 -17.68
CA PRO A 47 2.92 -11.92 -18.78
C PRO A 47 1.95 -13.10 -18.59
N ALA A 48 0.93 -13.16 -19.44
CA ALA A 48 0.09 -14.33 -19.60
C ALA A 48 0.91 -15.49 -20.21
N SER A 49 1.36 -16.43 -19.39
CA SER A 49 1.98 -17.67 -19.86
C SER A 49 0.89 -18.73 -20.03
N TYR A 50 0.17 -18.72 -21.16
CA TYR A 50 -0.76 -19.79 -21.52
C TYR A 50 -0.07 -20.83 -22.40
N LEU A 51 0.23 -22.00 -21.82
CA LEU A 51 0.32 -23.24 -22.59
C LEU A 51 -1.11 -23.71 -22.88
N ALA A 52 -1.45 -23.78 -24.16
CA ALA A 52 -2.77 -24.10 -24.65
C ALA A 52 -3.18 -25.56 -24.34
N VAL A 53 -4.30 -25.74 -23.62
CA VAL A 53 -5.22 -26.87 -23.77
C VAL A 53 -6.65 -26.41 -23.43
N GLY A 54 -7.54 -26.44 -24.43
CA GLY A 54 -9.00 -26.42 -24.27
C GLY A 54 -9.64 -25.03 -24.15
N GLY A 55 -10.44 -24.65 -25.14
CA GLY A 55 -11.22 -23.40 -25.12
C GLY A 55 -12.12 -23.32 -23.89
N ARG A 56 -11.74 -22.46 -22.94
CA ARG A 56 -12.62 -21.92 -21.91
C ARG A 56 -13.03 -20.53 -22.38
N ALA A 57 -14.33 -20.22 -22.35
CA ALA A 57 -14.78 -18.84 -22.50
C ALA A 57 -14.01 -17.97 -21.48
N GLU A 58 -13.40 -16.86 -21.93
CA GLU A 58 -12.85 -15.87 -21.02
C GLU A 58 -13.99 -15.43 -20.09
N ALA A 59 -13.80 -15.63 -18.79
CA ALA A 59 -14.77 -15.22 -17.80
C ALA A 59 -14.75 -13.69 -17.75
N GLN A 60 -15.80 -13.06 -18.30
CA GLN A 60 -16.05 -11.64 -18.11
C GLN A 60 -16.54 -11.40 -16.68
N THR A 61 -16.12 -10.29 -16.08
CA THR A 61 -16.70 -9.83 -14.82
C THR A 61 -18.20 -9.56 -14.97
N PRO A 62 -18.98 -9.60 -13.88
CA PRO A 62 -20.40 -9.23 -13.92
C PRO A 62 -20.58 -7.75 -14.26
N ALA A 63 -21.66 -7.38 -14.98
CA ALA A 63 -21.94 -5.97 -15.32
C ALA A 63 -22.02 -5.02 -14.11
N THR A 64 -22.33 -5.56 -12.93
CA THR A 64 -22.33 -4.82 -11.66
C THR A 64 -21.79 -5.69 -10.53
N LEU A 65 -21.11 -5.07 -9.57
CA LEU A 65 -20.57 -5.71 -8.38
C LEU A 65 -21.30 -5.21 -7.12
N PRO A 66 -21.78 -6.10 -6.23
CA PRO A 66 -22.21 -5.71 -4.89
C PRO A 66 -21.07 -5.08 -4.09
N LEU A 67 -21.26 -3.82 -3.69
CA LEU A 67 -20.32 -3.05 -2.89
C LEU A 67 -20.95 -2.73 -1.52
N ASP A 68 -20.35 -3.20 -0.43
CA ASP A 68 -20.81 -2.93 0.93
C ASP A 68 -19.92 -1.90 1.63
N LEU A 69 -20.51 -0.77 1.98
CA LEU A 69 -19.83 0.33 2.65
C LEU A 69 -20.10 0.28 4.15
N VAL A 70 -19.05 0.06 4.94
CA VAL A 70 -19.11 -0.10 6.40
C VAL A 70 -18.53 1.14 7.08
N ASN A 71 -19.26 1.66 8.07
CA ASN A 71 -18.84 2.80 8.87
C ASN A 71 -18.37 2.34 10.26
N THR A 72 -17.11 2.58 10.58
CA THR A 72 -16.50 2.38 11.92
C THR A 72 -15.87 3.66 12.46
N THR A 73 -16.19 4.82 11.88
CA THR A 73 -15.54 6.10 12.18
C THR A 73 -15.86 6.68 13.56
N GLY A 74 -16.85 6.12 14.27
CA GLY A 74 -17.46 6.71 15.46
C GLY A 74 -18.49 7.81 15.15
N SER A 75 -18.64 8.22 13.89
CA SER A 75 -19.61 9.24 13.48
C SER A 75 -20.92 8.61 12.99
N ALA A 76 -22.04 9.22 13.32
CA ALA A 76 -23.35 8.90 12.72
C ALA A 76 -23.52 9.50 11.31
N THR A 77 -22.67 10.44 10.91
CA THR A 77 -22.76 11.17 9.64
C THR A 77 -21.51 10.91 8.81
N VAL A 78 -21.63 10.01 7.84
CA VAL A 78 -20.59 9.67 6.87
C VAL A 78 -21.21 9.56 5.49
N TYR A 79 -20.56 10.15 4.49
CA TYR A 79 -20.98 10.07 3.09
C TYR A 79 -19.89 9.41 2.25
N ALA A 80 -20.31 8.61 1.27
CA ALA A 80 -19.47 8.09 0.20
C ALA A 80 -19.83 8.70 -1.16
N TYR A 81 -18.85 8.76 -2.05
CA TYR A 81 -19.03 9.18 -3.45
C TYR A 81 -18.26 8.22 -4.34
N VAL A 82 -18.96 7.54 -5.24
CA VAL A 82 -18.34 6.67 -6.26
C VAL A 82 -18.30 7.43 -7.57
N VAL A 83 -17.11 7.70 -8.09
CA VAL A 83 -16.88 8.47 -9.32
C VAL A 83 -15.88 7.73 -10.20
N GLY A 84 -16.06 7.76 -11.52
CA GLY A 84 -15.11 7.18 -12.46
C GLY A 84 -15.40 7.57 -13.91
N ARG A 85 -14.72 6.91 -14.84
CA ARG A 85 -14.92 7.05 -16.28
C ARG A 85 -15.79 5.89 -16.73
N ASP A 86 -16.94 6.17 -17.32
CA ASP A 86 -17.87 5.14 -17.78
C ASP A 86 -17.51 4.69 -19.21
N PRO A 87 -16.97 3.47 -19.39
CA PRO A 87 -16.61 2.98 -20.72
C PRO A 87 -17.83 2.84 -21.65
N ALA A 88 -19.03 2.57 -21.11
CA ALA A 88 -20.25 2.48 -21.90
C ALA A 88 -20.71 3.85 -22.44
N ALA A 89 -20.27 4.95 -21.79
CA ALA A 89 -20.51 6.32 -22.21
C ALA A 89 -19.28 6.99 -22.86
N GLY A 90 -18.42 6.20 -23.53
CA GLY A 90 -17.24 6.71 -24.24
C GLY A 90 -16.16 7.27 -23.32
N GLY A 91 -16.13 6.82 -22.06
CA GLY A 91 -15.19 7.27 -21.04
C GLY A 91 -15.56 8.62 -20.42
N GLY A 92 -16.81 9.09 -20.52
CA GLY A 92 -17.26 10.29 -19.81
C GLY A 92 -17.19 10.13 -18.28
N TRP A 93 -17.10 11.24 -17.53
CA TRP A 93 -17.21 11.18 -16.07
C TRP A 93 -18.61 10.70 -15.66
N ALA A 94 -18.66 9.83 -14.65
CA ALA A 94 -19.89 9.33 -14.09
C ALA A 94 -19.79 9.22 -12.56
N PHE A 95 -20.91 9.45 -11.89
CA PHE A 95 -21.07 9.33 -10.44
C PHE A 95 -22.21 8.38 -10.13
N LEU A 96 -22.10 7.57 -9.07
CA LEU A 96 -23.30 7.01 -8.45
C LEU A 96 -24.06 8.10 -7.71
N GLN A 97 -25.38 8.12 -7.91
CA GLN A 97 -26.29 9.01 -7.20
C GLN A 97 -26.47 8.55 -5.75
N ALA A 98 -27.08 9.40 -4.91
CA ALA A 98 -27.29 9.14 -3.48
C ALA A 98 -28.07 7.85 -3.16
N ASP A 99 -28.82 7.29 -4.12
CA ASP A 99 -29.51 6.01 -3.96
C ASP A 99 -28.53 4.80 -3.89
N GLY A 100 -27.29 4.99 -4.37
CA GLY A 100 -26.26 3.96 -4.42
C GLY A 100 -26.43 2.95 -5.57
N ALA A 101 -27.20 3.29 -6.61
CA ALA A 101 -27.44 2.41 -7.76
C ALA A 101 -27.53 3.14 -9.10
N SER A 102 -28.16 4.32 -9.14
CA SER A 102 -28.33 5.07 -10.38
C SER A 102 -27.04 5.79 -10.76
N LEU A 103 -26.69 5.77 -12.05
CA LEU A 103 -25.53 6.48 -12.58
C LEU A 103 -25.93 7.89 -13.04
N TYR A 104 -25.08 8.88 -12.79
CA TYR A 104 -25.23 10.27 -13.21
C TYR A 104 -24.02 10.69 -14.03
N HIS A 105 -24.24 11.18 -15.24
CA HIS A 105 -23.21 11.76 -16.10
C HIS A 105 -23.33 13.29 -16.05
N PRO A 106 -22.40 14.01 -15.38
CA PRO A 106 -22.47 15.45 -15.31
C PRO A 106 -22.38 16.08 -16.70
N PRO A 107 -23.29 17.01 -17.06
CA PRO A 107 -23.23 17.69 -18.35
C PRO A 107 -22.01 18.63 -18.40
N ASN A 108 -21.61 19.02 -19.61
CA ASN A 108 -20.62 20.08 -19.78
C ASN A 108 -21.23 21.44 -19.40
N PRO A 109 -20.76 22.11 -18.33
CA PRO A 109 -21.35 23.35 -17.87
C PRO A 109 -20.93 24.55 -18.75
N ALA A 110 -21.74 25.61 -18.71
CA ALA A 110 -21.40 26.88 -19.37
C ALA A 110 -20.24 27.62 -18.67
N GLY A 111 -20.11 27.45 -17.36
CA GLY A 111 -19.12 28.08 -16.49
C GLY A 111 -18.16 27.08 -15.85
N ASP A 112 -16.98 27.57 -15.48
CA ASP A 112 -16.07 26.80 -14.63
C ASP A 112 -16.56 26.76 -13.18
N GLN A 113 -16.07 25.80 -12.39
CA GLN A 113 -16.44 25.64 -10.99
C GLN A 113 -17.96 25.47 -10.75
N THR A 114 -18.67 24.81 -11.68
CA THR A 114 -20.11 24.57 -11.58
C THR A 114 -20.41 23.34 -10.72
N PRO A 115 -21.22 23.43 -9.66
CA PRO A 115 -21.60 22.26 -8.85
C PRO A 115 -22.33 21.19 -9.65
N LEU A 116 -22.31 19.94 -9.14
CA LEU A 116 -23.12 18.86 -9.69
C LEU A 116 -24.61 19.21 -9.60
N GLY A 117 -25.39 18.83 -10.63
CA GLY A 117 -26.83 19.08 -10.67
C GLY A 117 -27.67 18.05 -9.91
N VAL A 118 -27.04 16.99 -9.39
CA VAL A 118 -27.70 15.87 -8.69
C VAL A 118 -26.90 15.54 -7.42
N ASP A 119 -27.59 15.14 -6.36
CA ASP A 119 -26.96 14.67 -5.13
C ASP A 119 -26.31 13.29 -5.34
N CYS A 120 -24.99 13.26 -5.25
CA CYS A 120 -24.18 12.04 -5.38
C CYS A 120 -23.62 11.57 -4.03
N ALA A 121 -24.08 12.16 -2.91
CA ALA A 121 -23.64 11.79 -1.57
C ALA A 121 -24.42 10.57 -1.07
N ILE A 122 -23.80 9.40 -1.11
CA ILE A 122 -24.38 8.16 -0.57
C ILE A 122 -24.18 8.18 0.94
N ALA A 123 -25.25 8.38 1.70
CA ALA A 123 -25.19 8.31 3.16
C ALA A 123 -24.92 6.87 3.63
N LEU A 124 -23.88 6.67 4.45
CA LEU A 124 -23.63 5.40 5.11
C LEU A 124 -24.54 5.25 6.33
N ASN A 125 -24.76 4.01 6.76
CA ASN A 125 -25.40 3.75 8.04
C ASN A 125 -24.52 4.23 9.20
N ALA A 126 -25.14 4.39 10.38
CA ALA A 126 -24.44 4.84 11.58
C ALA A 126 -23.24 3.94 11.92
N SER A 127 -22.24 4.50 12.60
CA SER A 127 -21.04 3.75 12.98
C SER A 127 -21.40 2.47 13.75
N GLY A 128 -20.87 1.33 13.32
CA GLY A 128 -21.15 0.01 13.90
C GLY A 128 -22.47 -0.64 13.46
N ALA A 129 -23.29 0.03 12.66
CA ALA A 129 -24.48 -0.58 12.05
C ALA A 129 -24.10 -1.47 10.85
N ALA A 130 -25.10 -2.20 10.32
CA ALA A 130 -24.93 -3.00 9.11
C ALA A 130 -24.44 -2.15 7.92
N ALA A 131 -23.74 -2.77 6.98
CA ALA A 131 -23.21 -2.10 5.80
C ALA A 131 -24.32 -1.42 4.97
N ARG A 132 -23.98 -0.30 4.32
CA ARG A 132 -24.78 0.29 3.25
C ARG A 132 -24.40 -0.40 1.94
N ARG A 133 -25.31 -1.19 1.37
CA ARG A 133 -25.15 -1.81 0.05
C ARG A 133 -25.28 -0.77 -1.06
N VAL A 134 -24.38 -0.86 -2.03
CA VAL A 134 -24.28 -0.09 -3.27
C VAL A 134 -24.10 -1.06 -4.43
N THR A 135 -24.61 -0.71 -5.61
CA THR A 135 -24.41 -1.47 -6.84
C THR A 135 -23.35 -0.76 -7.68
N LEU A 136 -22.13 -1.32 -7.71
CA LEU A 136 -21.01 -0.73 -8.45
C LEU A 136 -21.06 -1.16 -9.93
N PRO A 137 -21.26 -0.26 -10.90
CA PRO A 137 -21.16 -0.58 -12.31
C PRO A 137 -19.71 -0.56 -12.80
N HIS A 138 -19.47 -1.01 -14.03
CA HIS A 138 -18.16 -0.84 -14.67
C HIS A 138 -17.79 0.65 -14.74
N LEU A 139 -16.64 0.98 -14.14
CA LEU A 139 -16.04 2.30 -14.14
C LEU A 139 -14.52 2.15 -14.15
N ASP A 140 -13.88 2.79 -15.12
CA ASP A 140 -12.42 2.89 -15.21
C ASP A 140 -11.92 4.11 -14.43
N SER A 141 -10.68 4.07 -13.95
CA SER A 141 -10.04 5.21 -13.25
C SER A 141 -10.92 5.78 -12.13
N GLY A 142 -11.55 4.89 -11.38
CA GLY A 142 -12.54 5.21 -10.36
C GLY A 142 -11.92 5.61 -9.03
N ARG A 143 -12.65 6.43 -8.28
CA ARG A 143 -12.39 6.79 -6.88
C ARG A 143 -13.63 6.61 -6.04
N ILE A 144 -13.45 6.14 -4.82
CA ILE A 144 -14.48 6.11 -3.79
C ILE A 144 -14.03 7.05 -2.68
N TYR A 145 -14.62 8.23 -2.61
CA TYR A 145 -14.36 9.18 -1.54
C TYR A 145 -15.25 8.88 -0.34
N PHE A 146 -14.72 9.10 0.87
CA PHE A 146 -15.47 9.13 2.10
C PHE A 146 -15.29 10.46 2.80
N SER A 147 -16.34 10.96 3.45
CA SER A 147 -16.29 12.20 4.23
C SER A 147 -17.09 12.06 5.51
N VAL A 148 -16.59 12.66 6.58
CA VAL A 148 -17.18 12.58 7.93
C VAL A 148 -17.72 13.95 8.33
N GLY A 149 -18.99 13.98 8.77
CA GLY A 149 -19.66 15.16 9.32
C GLY A 149 -20.18 16.15 8.28
N ALA A 150 -19.61 16.21 7.09
CA ALA A 150 -20.03 17.09 6.00
C ALA A 150 -19.92 16.40 4.64
N LYS A 151 -20.75 16.83 3.68
CA LYS A 151 -20.69 16.41 2.28
C LYS A 151 -19.47 17.03 1.58
N LEU A 152 -18.90 16.31 0.62
CA LEU A 152 -17.94 16.85 -0.35
C LEU A 152 -18.65 17.62 -1.46
N THR A 153 -17.96 18.65 -1.95
CA THR A 153 -18.32 19.45 -3.11
C THR A 153 -17.44 19.06 -4.28
N PHE A 154 -18.07 18.56 -5.36
CA PHE A 154 -17.43 18.30 -6.65
C PHE A 154 -17.86 19.38 -7.64
N LEU A 155 -16.92 19.85 -8.45
CA LEU A 155 -17.15 20.96 -9.38
C LEU A 155 -16.76 20.55 -10.80
N MET A 156 -17.62 20.87 -11.76
CA MET A 156 -17.38 20.70 -13.19
C MET A 156 -16.85 22.01 -13.79
N ASN A 157 -15.89 21.88 -14.69
CA ASN A 157 -15.37 22.97 -15.49
C ASN A 157 -15.84 22.85 -16.94
N ARG A 158 -15.83 23.97 -17.66
CA ARG A 158 -16.12 24.02 -19.09
C ARG A 158 -15.21 23.05 -19.83
N GLY A 159 -15.76 22.37 -20.82
CA GLY A 159 -15.09 21.30 -21.55
C GLY A 159 -15.15 19.94 -20.84
N GLY A 160 -15.99 19.81 -19.80
CA GLY A 160 -16.22 18.53 -19.12
C GLY A 160 -15.11 18.12 -18.13
N GLY A 161 -14.28 19.05 -17.70
CA GLY A 161 -13.20 18.78 -16.73
C GLY A 161 -13.75 18.69 -15.30
N LEU A 162 -13.56 17.56 -14.62
CA LEU A 162 -13.92 17.43 -13.21
C LEU A 162 -12.81 18.00 -12.32
N ALA A 163 -13.16 18.90 -11.40
CA ALA A 163 -12.30 19.32 -10.30
C ALA A 163 -12.55 18.39 -9.11
N LEU A 164 -11.56 17.55 -8.82
CA LEU A 164 -11.55 16.69 -7.63
C LEU A 164 -11.15 17.51 -6.39
N PRO A 165 -11.54 17.07 -5.18
CA PRO A 165 -11.18 17.76 -3.94
C PRO A 165 -9.66 18.03 -3.84
N SER A 166 -9.30 19.28 -3.55
CA SER A 166 -7.91 19.67 -3.28
C SER A 166 -7.70 19.92 -1.80
N VAL A 167 -6.64 19.32 -1.26
CA VAL A 167 -6.25 19.47 0.15
C VAL A 167 -5.10 20.45 0.37
N VAL A 168 -4.62 21.07 -0.71
CA VAL A 168 -3.52 22.05 -0.70
C VAL A 168 -3.91 23.41 -1.27
N ASN A 169 -5.08 23.52 -1.92
CA ASN A 169 -5.65 24.81 -2.30
C ASN A 169 -6.46 25.37 -1.12
N PRO A 170 -6.04 26.48 -0.49
CA PRO A 170 -6.75 27.04 0.68
C PRO A 170 -8.18 27.48 0.38
N SER A 171 -8.51 27.75 -0.89
CA SER A 171 -9.85 28.15 -1.32
C SER A 171 -10.72 26.97 -1.76
N ASP A 172 -10.23 25.73 -1.66
CA ASP A 172 -11.05 24.56 -2.00
C ASP A 172 -12.22 24.42 -1.01
N PRO A 173 -13.46 24.20 -1.48
CA PRO A 173 -14.61 24.05 -0.59
C PRO A 173 -14.50 22.84 0.35
N ASN A 174 -13.63 21.88 0.06
CA ASN A 174 -13.40 20.67 0.85
C ASN A 174 -12.20 20.78 1.79
N ILE A 175 -11.53 21.95 1.85
CA ILE A 175 -10.24 22.09 2.54
C ILE A 175 -10.30 21.64 4.00
N ASP A 176 -11.40 21.95 4.70
CA ASP A 176 -11.62 21.62 6.11
C ASP A 176 -12.49 20.37 6.33
N VAL A 177 -13.00 19.74 5.26
CA VAL A 177 -13.80 18.51 5.38
C VAL A 177 -12.89 17.33 5.68
N ARG A 178 -13.19 16.55 6.73
CA ARG A 178 -12.47 15.31 7.02
C ARG A 178 -12.84 14.25 5.99
N HIS A 179 -11.99 14.06 4.99
CA HIS A 179 -12.22 13.13 3.89
C HIS A 179 -10.96 12.42 3.44
N ASP A 180 -11.17 11.26 2.81
CA ASP A 180 -10.13 10.46 2.17
C ASP A 180 -10.73 9.68 1.00
N PHE A 181 -9.92 8.99 0.23
CA PHE A 181 -10.42 8.17 -0.88
C PHE A 181 -9.60 6.90 -1.09
N CYS A 182 -10.20 5.97 -1.81
CA CYS A 182 -9.50 4.84 -2.39
C CYS A 182 -9.79 4.77 -3.90
N GLU A 183 -8.99 3.99 -4.62
CA GLU A 183 -9.03 3.93 -6.07
C GLU A 183 -9.46 2.55 -6.55
N PHE A 184 -10.06 2.51 -7.73
CA PHE A 184 -10.44 1.26 -8.37
C PHE A 184 -10.52 1.37 -9.88
N THR A 185 -10.47 0.22 -10.55
CA THR A 185 -10.99 0.01 -11.90
C THR A 185 -11.82 -1.26 -11.85
N PHE A 186 -13.07 -1.17 -12.27
CA PHE A 186 -13.94 -2.32 -12.46
C PHE A 186 -14.41 -2.33 -13.90
N ASN A 187 -13.93 -3.29 -14.67
CA ASN A 187 -14.23 -3.42 -16.09
C ASN A 187 -14.43 -4.90 -16.43
N ASN A 188 -14.59 -5.21 -17.72
CA ASN A 188 -14.87 -6.56 -18.20
C ASN A 188 -13.81 -7.61 -17.83
N ASP A 189 -12.58 -7.18 -17.54
CA ASP A 189 -11.44 -8.07 -17.28
C ASP A 189 -11.28 -8.34 -15.79
N GLN A 190 -11.45 -7.32 -14.94
CA GLN A 190 -11.25 -7.46 -13.50
C GLN A 190 -11.87 -6.31 -12.66
N LEU A 191 -11.98 -6.57 -11.36
CA LEU A 191 -11.84 -5.54 -10.34
C LEU A 191 -10.37 -5.43 -9.96
N PHE A 192 -9.84 -4.21 -9.93
CA PHE A 192 -8.62 -3.83 -9.23
C PHE A 192 -8.96 -2.68 -8.29
N GLY A 193 -8.62 -2.77 -7.01
CA GLY A 193 -8.87 -1.71 -6.03
C GLY A 193 -7.70 -1.56 -5.07
N ASN A 194 -7.30 -0.33 -4.76
CA ASN A 194 -6.18 -0.03 -3.87
C ASN A 194 -6.53 1.07 -2.85
N ILE A 195 -6.03 0.92 -1.63
CA ILE A 195 -5.93 2.06 -0.71
C ILE A 195 -4.79 2.96 -1.17
N THR A 196 -4.80 4.23 -0.79
CA THR A 196 -3.75 5.15 -1.20
C THR A 196 -3.46 6.18 -0.12
N PHE A 197 -2.17 6.49 0.02
CA PHE A 197 -1.63 7.56 0.85
C PHE A 197 -0.75 8.50 0.00
N VAL A 198 -0.81 8.39 -1.34
CA VAL A 198 0.05 9.13 -2.28
C VAL A 198 -0.16 10.65 -2.18
N ASP A 199 -1.37 11.07 -1.80
CA ASP A 199 -1.73 12.48 -1.65
C ASP A 199 -1.76 12.88 -0.16
N MET A 200 -2.43 12.08 0.68
CA MET A 200 -2.63 12.38 2.09
C MET A 200 -3.06 11.16 2.90
N VAL A 201 -3.15 11.34 4.21
CA VAL A 201 -3.76 10.43 5.18
C VAL A 201 -4.76 11.22 6.02
N CYS A 202 -6.01 10.76 6.07
CA CYS A 202 -7.07 11.41 6.84
C CYS A 202 -8.03 10.39 7.46
N LEU A 203 -8.52 9.43 6.67
CA LEU A 203 -9.45 8.39 7.12
C LEU A 203 -8.82 7.00 6.89
N PRO A 204 -8.83 6.13 7.91
CA PRO A 204 -8.44 4.74 7.68
C PRO A 204 -9.46 4.03 6.79
N ILE A 205 -9.00 3.39 5.71
CA ILE A 205 -9.81 2.64 4.75
C ILE A 205 -9.25 1.21 4.67
N ALA A 206 -10.13 0.22 4.69
CA ALA A 206 -9.79 -1.20 4.59
C ALA A 206 -10.69 -1.92 3.60
N PHE A 207 -10.20 -3.01 3.01
CA PHE A 207 -10.91 -3.82 2.03
C PHE A 207 -11.06 -5.27 2.45
N GLN A 208 -12.19 -5.85 2.03
CA GLN A 208 -12.34 -7.29 1.89
C GLN A 208 -13.00 -7.57 0.54
N LEU A 209 -12.33 -8.36 -0.30
CA LEU A 209 -12.85 -8.77 -1.62
C LEU A 209 -13.17 -10.26 -1.60
N GLU A 210 -14.44 -10.61 -1.74
CA GLU A 210 -14.90 -11.97 -1.98
C GLU A 210 -14.81 -12.28 -3.47
N VAL A 211 -14.24 -13.43 -3.80
CA VAL A 211 -14.05 -13.92 -5.17
C VAL A 211 -14.93 -15.13 -5.42
N SER A 212 -15.38 -15.29 -6.66
CA SER A 212 -16.15 -16.47 -7.08
C SER A 212 -15.37 -17.76 -6.76
N GLY A 213 -16.01 -18.68 -6.03
CA GLY A 213 -15.34 -19.86 -5.48
C GLY A 213 -14.95 -19.75 -4.00
N GLY A 214 -15.24 -18.62 -3.34
CA GLY A 214 -15.18 -18.47 -1.88
C GLY A 214 -13.85 -17.95 -1.33
N ALA A 215 -12.85 -17.71 -2.18
CA ALA A 215 -11.61 -17.06 -1.77
C ALA A 215 -11.87 -15.61 -1.36
N THR A 216 -11.11 -15.11 -0.38
CA THR A 216 -11.22 -13.73 0.11
C THR A 216 -9.84 -13.08 0.15
N GLN A 217 -9.74 -11.85 -0.35
CA GLN A 217 -8.56 -10.99 -0.20
C GLN A 217 -8.85 -9.90 0.83
N THR A 218 -7.86 -9.47 1.59
CA THR A 218 -8.01 -8.45 2.62
C THR A 218 -6.85 -7.46 2.57
N VAL A 219 -7.18 -6.17 2.69
CA VAL A 219 -6.22 -5.09 2.96
C VAL A 219 -6.71 -4.40 4.22
N ARG A 220 -5.88 -4.38 5.26
CA ARG A 220 -6.27 -3.88 6.59
C ARG A 220 -6.22 -2.36 6.68
N GLY A 221 -5.37 -1.73 5.86
CA GLY A 221 -5.15 -0.30 5.87
C GLY A 221 -4.68 0.21 7.23
N LEU A 222 -4.88 1.51 7.49
CA LEU A 222 -4.53 2.08 8.79
C LEU A 222 -5.50 1.59 9.90
N PRO A 223 -5.03 1.47 11.15
CA PRO A 223 -5.92 1.25 12.29
C PRO A 223 -6.80 2.49 12.54
N SER A 224 -7.80 2.36 13.40
CA SER A 224 -8.75 3.44 13.71
C SER A 224 -8.09 4.71 14.28
N ASP A 225 -6.96 4.56 14.96
CA ASP A 225 -6.10 5.64 15.48
C ASP A 225 -4.92 5.99 14.55
N GLY A 226 -4.94 5.48 13.31
CA GLY A 226 -3.81 5.56 12.37
C GLY A 226 -3.35 6.99 12.06
N LEU A 227 -4.27 7.93 11.86
CA LEU A 227 -3.91 9.34 11.63
C LEU A 227 -3.09 9.89 12.81
N ALA A 228 -3.51 9.61 14.05
CA ALA A 228 -2.82 10.08 15.24
C ALA A 228 -1.43 9.44 15.38
N ARG A 229 -1.31 8.13 15.10
CA ARG A 229 -0.02 7.42 15.09
C ARG A 229 0.95 8.00 14.07
N VAL A 230 0.50 8.19 12.83
CA VAL A 230 1.32 8.75 11.75
C VAL A 230 1.75 10.17 12.09
N ALA A 231 0.82 11.03 12.52
CA ALA A 231 1.13 12.41 12.89
C ALA A 231 2.11 12.49 14.08
N SER A 232 1.95 11.65 15.10
CA SER A 232 2.87 11.55 16.23
C SER A 232 4.27 11.11 15.79
N ALA A 233 4.35 10.06 14.97
CA ALA A 233 5.62 9.53 14.47
C ALA A 233 6.36 10.56 13.58
N LEU A 234 5.65 11.32 12.76
CA LEU A 234 6.26 12.39 11.95
C LEU A 234 6.80 13.55 12.81
N ARG A 235 6.07 13.92 13.88
CA ARG A 235 6.57 14.89 14.86
C ARG A 235 7.83 14.39 15.57
N ALA A 236 7.83 13.12 15.98
CA ALA A 236 9.00 12.49 16.60
C ALA A 236 10.18 12.44 15.62
N GLN A 237 9.94 12.14 14.34
CA GLN A 237 10.99 12.14 13.32
C GLN A 237 11.62 13.52 13.15
N SER A 238 10.80 14.57 13.00
CA SER A 238 11.30 15.96 12.97
C SER A 238 12.11 16.33 14.21
N ALA A 239 11.69 15.89 15.39
CA ALA A 239 12.42 16.16 16.62
C ALA A 239 13.78 15.44 16.66
N ALA A 240 13.87 14.26 16.04
CA ALA A 240 15.08 13.46 16.00
C ALA A 240 16.12 13.97 15.00
N ASP A 241 15.70 14.46 13.82
CA ASP A 241 16.63 14.80 12.73
C ASP A 241 16.60 16.28 12.30
N GLY A 242 15.72 17.10 12.89
CA GLY A 242 15.56 18.52 12.56
C GLY A 242 14.91 18.79 11.20
N SER A 243 14.33 17.78 10.54
CA SER A 243 13.69 17.90 9.22
C SER A 243 12.24 18.39 9.31
N ASP A 244 11.61 18.59 8.14
CA ASP A 244 10.27 19.15 8.00
C ASP A 244 9.09 18.16 8.18
N TRP A 245 9.33 16.90 8.59
CA TRP A 245 8.31 15.85 8.68
C TRP A 245 7.03 16.23 9.45
N SER A 246 7.17 16.92 10.58
CA SER A 246 6.07 17.45 11.39
C SER A 246 5.20 18.47 10.65
N ARG A 247 5.75 19.16 9.65
CA ARG A 247 5.04 20.18 8.85
C ARG A 247 4.16 19.55 7.77
N LEU A 248 4.21 18.23 7.61
CA LEU A 248 3.22 17.48 6.83
C LEU A 248 1.87 17.38 7.55
N VAL A 249 1.86 17.51 8.88
CA VAL A 249 0.64 17.41 9.69
C VAL A 249 -0.17 18.70 9.58
N VAL A 250 -1.37 18.61 9.04
CA VAL A 250 -2.32 19.72 8.92
C VAL A 250 -3.22 19.72 10.15
N ASN A 251 -3.08 20.76 10.97
CA ASN A 251 -3.93 20.98 12.13
C ASN A 251 -5.05 21.98 11.81
N ARG A 252 -6.23 21.76 12.37
CA ARG A 252 -7.35 22.71 12.39
C ARG A 252 -7.94 22.73 13.79
N SER A 253 -8.09 23.94 14.35
CA SER A 253 -8.73 24.15 15.65
C SER A 253 -8.14 23.29 16.78
N GLY A 254 -6.83 23.03 16.76
CA GLY A 254 -6.14 22.24 17.79
C GLY A 254 -6.18 20.72 17.56
N ALA A 255 -6.81 20.23 16.50
CA ALA A 255 -6.86 18.81 16.17
C ALA A 255 -6.19 18.50 14.81
N ASP A 256 -5.56 17.34 14.71
CA ASP A 256 -4.99 16.86 13.46
C ASP A 256 -6.12 16.51 12.50
N LEU A 257 -6.16 17.22 11.36
CA LEU A 257 -7.16 16.99 10.32
C LEU A 257 -6.69 15.92 9.34
N ARG A 258 -5.43 16.01 8.91
CA ARG A 258 -4.80 15.10 7.94
C ARG A 258 -3.28 15.24 7.97
N VAL A 259 -2.59 14.31 7.32
CA VAL A 259 -1.16 14.40 6.99
C VAL A 259 -1.05 14.46 5.47
N LEU A 260 -0.31 15.43 4.94
CA LEU A 260 -0.02 15.52 3.51
C LEU A 260 1.16 14.63 3.13
N ALA A 261 1.11 14.02 1.95
CA ALA A 261 2.29 13.41 1.37
C ALA A 261 3.35 14.49 1.04
N PRO A 262 4.65 14.17 1.11
CA PRO A 262 5.72 15.16 0.96
C PRO A 262 5.69 15.93 -0.37
N ASN A 263 5.33 15.25 -1.47
CA ASN A 263 5.18 15.88 -2.78
C ASN A 263 4.14 17.02 -2.77
N LEU A 264 2.95 16.79 -2.21
CA LEU A 264 1.88 17.79 -2.13
C LEU A 264 2.24 18.90 -1.16
N ALA A 265 2.86 18.58 -0.03
CA ALA A 265 3.33 19.58 0.93
C ALA A 265 4.35 20.53 0.29
N ILE A 266 5.34 20.01 -0.45
CA ILE A 266 6.33 20.82 -1.17
C ILE A 266 5.68 21.68 -2.25
N ARG A 267 4.66 21.18 -2.97
CA ARG A 267 3.93 22.01 -3.95
C ARG A 267 3.16 23.16 -3.31
N GLY A 268 2.65 22.98 -2.09
CA GLY A 268 2.04 24.06 -1.30
C GLY A 268 3.06 25.01 -0.67
N ASN A 269 4.27 24.52 -0.37
CA ASN A 269 5.37 25.29 0.19
C ASN A 269 6.73 24.74 -0.26
N SER A 270 7.33 25.36 -1.27
CA SER A 270 8.58 24.90 -1.91
C SER A 270 9.82 24.99 -1.03
N ALA A 271 9.73 25.62 0.16
CA ALA A 271 10.83 25.66 1.11
C ALA A 271 10.98 24.35 1.92
N LEU A 272 9.96 23.49 1.94
CA LEU A 272 9.99 22.21 2.66
C LEU A 272 11.00 21.24 2.04
N PHE A 273 11.73 20.51 2.89
CA PHE A 273 12.70 19.48 2.52
C PHE A 273 13.78 19.96 1.54
N SER A 274 14.12 21.25 1.56
CA SER A 274 15.15 21.80 0.68
C SER A 274 16.49 21.07 0.91
N GLY A 275 17.04 20.45 -0.14
CA GLY A 275 18.31 19.73 -0.05
C GLY A 275 18.24 18.39 0.71
N TYR A 276 17.04 17.86 1.00
CA TYR A 276 16.88 16.70 1.88
C TYR A 276 17.51 15.41 1.33
N PHE A 277 17.23 15.04 0.07
CA PHE A 277 17.76 13.82 -0.56
C PHE A 277 19.07 14.02 -1.33
N GLU A 278 19.42 15.26 -1.65
CA GLU A 278 20.58 15.60 -2.47
C GLU A 278 21.88 14.93 -1.97
N PRO A 279 22.19 14.87 -0.66
CA PRO A 279 23.35 14.12 -0.17
C PRO A 279 23.32 12.61 -0.49
N TYR A 280 22.15 11.96 -0.44
CA TYR A 280 22.00 10.56 -0.80
C TYR A 280 22.12 10.35 -2.31
N VAL A 281 21.52 11.26 -3.11
CA VAL A 281 21.65 11.27 -4.57
C VAL A 281 23.11 11.40 -4.99
N ASP A 282 23.89 12.25 -4.34
CA ASP A 282 25.31 12.42 -4.61
C ASP A 282 26.12 11.14 -4.34
N GLN A 283 25.82 10.44 -3.24
CA GLN A 283 26.44 9.14 -2.93
C GLN A 283 26.10 8.08 -3.99
N VAL A 284 24.83 8.00 -4.38
CA VAL A 284 24.36 7.08 -5.44
C VAL A 284 25.07 7.38 -6.76
N TRP A 285 25.16 8.65 -7.16
CA TRP A 285 25.85 9.05 -8.38
C TRP A 285 27.35 8.73 -8.33
N SER A 286 27.99 8.94 -7.19
CA SER A 286 29.41 8.63 -6.99
C SER A 286 29.67 7.12 -7.10
N LYS A 287 28.88 6.29 -6.41
CA LYS A 287 28.98 4.83 -6.48
C LYS A 287 28.86 4.35 -7.92
N TYR A 288 27.81 4.78 -8.61
CA TYR A 288 27.54 4.32 -9.98
C TYR A 288 28.38 4.99 -11.06
N ALA A 289 29.36 5.82 -10.72
CA ALA A 289 30.42 6.19 -11.67
C ALA A 289 31.43 5.03 -11.84
N GLY A 290 31.71 4.31 -10.75
CA GLY A 290 32.65 3.17 -10.73
C GLY A 290 31.98 1.79 -10.82
N THR A 291 30.68 1.70 -10.53
CA THR A 291 29.94 0.43 -10.44
C THR A 291 28.72 0.44 -11.36
N ASP A 292 28.36 -0.72 -11.91
CA ASP A 292 27.14 -0.87 -12.69
C ASP A 292 25.89 -0.84 -11.80
N LEU A 293 24.85 -0.13 -12.26
CA LEU A 293 23.48 -0.27 -11.76
C LEU A 293 22.68 -1.05 -12.78
N ARG A 294 22.19 -2.24 -12.43
CA ARG A 294 21.29 -3.00 -13.28
C ARG A 294 19.84 -2.72 -12.89
N ILE A 295 19.00 -2.36 -13.85
CA ILE A 295 17.55 -2.23 -13.65
C ILE A 295 16.83 -3.26 -14.52
N ASP A 296 16.13 -4.19 -13.88
CA ASP A 296 15.20 -5.12 -14.54
C ASP A 296 13.85 -4.42 -14.73
N THR A 297 13.38 -4.30 -15.97
CA THR A 297 12.08 -3.69 -16.25
C THR A 297 10.93 -4.58 -15.78
N GLN A 298 11.20 -5.86 -15.49
CA GLN A 298 10.20 -6.91 -15.23
C GLN A 298 9.15 -6.95 -16.35
N TYR A 299 9.62 -6.74 -17.58
CA TYR A 299 8.82 -6.70 -18.79
C TYR A 299 9.64 -7.27 -19.95
N THR A 300 9.07 -7.33 -21.15
CA THR A 300 9.69 -7.95 -22.33
C THR A 300 10.99 -7.27 -22.77
N TRP A 301 11.26 -6.03 -22.36
CA TRP A 301 12.53 -5.34 -22.62
C TRP A 301 13.71 -5.88 -21.80
N GLY A 302 13.46 -6.63 -20.72
CA GLY A 302 14.50 -7.23 -19.88
C GLY A 302 15.24 -6.22 -19.00
N ALA A 303 16.51 -6.49 -18.72
CA ALA A 303 17.32 -5.67 -17.81
C ALA A 303 18.32 -4.79 -18.56
N PHE A 304 18.48 -3.56 -18.08
CA PHE A 304 19.44 -2.58 -18.59
C PHE A 304 20.53 -2.31 -17.55
N THR A 305 21.76 -2.20 -18.01
CA THR A 305 22.91 -1.82 -17.18
C THR A 305 23.23 -0.36 -17.41
N GLY A 306 23.25 0.41 -16.33
CA GLY A 306 23.51 1.84 -16.31
C GLY A 306 24.81 2.20 -15.60
N ARG A 307 25.43 3.28 -16.06
CA ARG A 307 26.62 3.88 -15.45
C ARG A 307 26.54 5.39 -15.47
N VAL A 308 27.02 6.02 -14.40
CA VAL A 308 27.17 7.48 -14.36
C VAL A 308 28.38 7.88 -15.20
N SER A 309 28.14 8.70 -16.22
CA SER A 309 29.17 9.34 -17.04
C SER A 309 28.68 10.70 -17.53
N GLY A 310 29.57 11.70 -17.57
CA GLY A 310 29.19 13.07 -17.94
C GLY A 310 28.17 13.73 -17.00
N GLY A 311 28.04 13.24 -15.76
CA GLY A 311 27.08 13.77 -14.76
C GLY A 311 25.67 13.16 -14.83
N THR A 312 25.38 12.31 -15.82
CA THR A 312 24.10 11.61 -15.95
C THR A 312 24.26 10.11 -15.74
N LEU A 313 23.23 9.44 -15.22
CA LEU A 313 23.15 7.98 -15.17
C LEU A 313 22.65 7.48 -16.53
N ASN A 314 23.53 6.87 -17.31
CA ASN A 314 23.28 6.48 -18.70
C ASN A 314 23.03 4.98 -18.81
N PHE A 315 21.92 4.58 -19.44
CA PHE A 315 21.57 3.20 -19.79
C PHE A 315 21.67 3.05 -21.33
N PRO A 316 22.76 2.48 -21.86
CA PRO A 316 22.96 2.31 -23.30
C PRO A 316 21.78 1.58 -23.95
N GLY A 317 21.30 2.11 -25.08
CA GLY A 317 20.15 1.55 -25.81
C GLY A 317 18.77 1.93 -25.24
N ALA A 318 18.70 2.65 -24.11
CA ALA A 318 17.45 3.13 -23.53
C ALA A 318 17.42 4.67 -23.41
N GLY A 319 18.28 5.24 -22.57
CA GLY A 319 18.28 6.67 -22.27
C GLY A 319 19.10 7.01 -21.03
N SER A 320 18.87 8.17 -20.44
CA SER A 320 19.62 8.63 -19.27
C SER A 320 18.78 9.45 -18.30
N PHE A 321 19.26 9.52 -17.06
CA PHE A 321 18.68 10.31 -15.98
C PHE A 321 19.67 11.35 -15.47
N ALA A 322 19.21 12.59 -15.35
CA ALA A 322 19.91 13.60 -14.54
C ALA A 322 19.75 13.27 -13.04
N LYS A 323 20.49 13.96 -12.16
CA LYS A 323 20.27 13.85 -10.71
C LYS A 323 18.84 14.28 -10.37
N PRO A 324 18.04 13.45 -9.68
CA PRO A 324 16.72 13.86 -9.22
C PRO A 324 16.83 14.84 -8.05
N SER A 325 15.90 15.79 -7.98
CA SER A 325 15.70 16.62 -6.79
C SER A 325 14.89 15.88 -5.73
N THR A 326 14.89 16.40 -4.51
CA THR A 326 13.99 15.91 -3.43
C THR A 326 12.52 15.82 -3.87
N LEU A 327 11.99 16.85 -4.55
CA LEU A 327 10.61 16.82 -5.05
C LEU A 327 10.41 15.72 -6.09
N ALA A 328 11.35 15.54 -7.02
CA ALA A 328 11.25 14.51 -8.05
C ALA A 328 11.22 13.10 -7.45
N ILE A 329 12.00 12.85 -6.39
CA ILE A 329 11.97 11.57 -5.67
C ILE A 329 10.59 11.35 -5.04
N PHE A 330 10.08 12.29 -4.26
CA PHE A 330 8.78 12.12 -3.60
C PHE A 330 7.61 12.05 -4.58
N SER A 331 7.65 12.82 -5.67
CA SER A 331 6.56 12.88 -6.64
C SER A 331 6.58 11.75 -7.66
N CYS A 332 7.75 11.15 -7.89
CA CYS A 332 8.01 10.19 -8.96
C CYS A 332 7.63 10.70 -10.38
N SER A 333 7.30 11.98 -10.52
CA SER A 333 6.64 12.52 -11.72
C SER A 333 7.25 13.83 -12.21
N ASP A 334 8.15 14.44 -11.44
CA ASP A 334 8.95 15.58 -11.91
C ASP A 334 10.24 15.08 -12.57
N ALA A 335 10.86 15.91 -13.40
CA ALA A 335 12.13 15.56 -14.05
C ALA A 335 13.16 15.13 -12.98
N PRO A 336 13.93 14.05 -13.21
CA PRO A 336 14.13 13.34 -14.48
C PRO A 336 13.12 12.21 -14.77
N PHE A 337 12.11 11.98 -13.92
CA PHE A 337 11.15 10.88 -14.09
C PHE A 337 10.02 11.20 -15.08
N THR A 338 9.96 12.43 -15.59
CA THR A 338 9.15 12.77 -16.76
C THR A 338 9.80 12.20 -18.02
N THR A 339 9.29 11.09 -18.55
CA THR A 339 9.88 10.43 -19.72
C THR A 339 8.96 10.49 -20.95
N GLY A 340 9.56 10.33 -22.13
CA GLY A 340 8.87 10.46 -23.41
C GLY A 340 8.39 9.13 -24.01
N ASN A 341 8.66 7.99 -23.36
CA ASN A 341 8.30 6.66 -23.84
C ASN A 341 8.18 5.65 -22.70
N ASP A 342 7.51 4.53 -22.97
CA ASP A 342 7.15 3.51 -21.98
C ASP A 342 8.36 2.81 -21.37
N LEU A 343 9.41 2.52 -22.15
CA LEU A 343 10.63 1.90 -21.65
C LEU A 343 11.28 2.79 -20.57
N MET A 344 11.44 4.08 -20.86
CA MET A 344 12.00 5.02 -19.91
C MET A 344 11.05 5.28 -18.73
N GLY A 345 9.73 5.21 -18.93
CA GLY A 345 8.74 5.23 -17.85
C GLY A 345 8.91 4.06 -16.89
N ASN A 346 9.10 2.84 -17.42
CA ASN A 346 9.34 1.65 -16.61
C ASN A 346 10.66 1.75 -15.81
N LEU A 347 11.75 2.18 -16.46
CA LEU A 347 13.01 2.46 -15.76
C LEU A 347 12.85 3.53 -14.67
N SER A 348 12.04 4.58 -14.93
CA SER A 348 11.75 5.64 -13.95
C SER A 348 11.05 5.09 -12.72
N ALA A 349 10.07 4.21 -12.90
CA ALA A 349 9.34 3.62 -11.78
C ALA A 349 10.28 2.89 -10.81
N ARG A 350 11.17 2.04 -11.34
CA ARG A 350 12.12 1.26 -10.53
C ARG A 350 13.14 2.16 -9.84
N LEU A 351 13.67 3.15 -10.56
CA LEU A 351 14.64 4.08 -10.01
C LEU A 351 14.02 4.96 -8.92
N ALA A 352 12.81 5.48 -9.15
CA ALA A 352 12.10 6.31 -8.19
C ALA A 352 11.70 5.54 -6.92
N ALA A 353 11.25 4.28 -7.05
CA ALA A 353 10.97 3.42 -5.91
C ALA A 353 12.22 3.15 -5.07
N ALA A 354 13.33 2.78 -5.72
CA ALA A 354 14.61 2.53 -5.05
C ALA A 354 15.16 3.79 -4.35
N PHE A 355 14.88 4.98 -4.88
CA PHE A 355 15.18 6.26 -4.22
C PHE A 355 14.32 6.49 -2.98
N ASN A 356 13.00 6.32 -3.08
CA ASN A 356 12.10 6.48 -1.93
C ASN A 356 12.45 5.52 -0.79
N ARG A 357 12.76 4.26 -1.12
CA ARG A 357 13.17 3.21 -0.18
C ARG A 357 14.64 3.27 0.21
N THR A 358 15.42 4.11 -0.46
CA THR A 358 16.86 4.30 -0.25
C THR A 358 17.70 3.02 -0.35
N THR A 359 17.39 2.17 -1.32
CA THR A 359 18.04 0.85 -1.51
C THR A 359 19.23 0.88 -2.47
N LEU A 360 19.40 1.93 -3.27
CA LEU A 360 20.43 2.03 -4.31
C LEU A 360 21.88 1.85 -3.78
N LEU A 361 22.19 2.35 -2.59
CA LEU A 361 23.53 2.12 -2.02
C LEU A 361 23.74 0.66 -1.57
N GLY A 362 22.70 -0.04 -1.13
CA GLY A 362 22.77 -1.43 -0.67
C GLY A 362 22.57 -2.48 -1.77
N ASN A 363 21.83 -2.14 -2.83
CA ASN A 363 21.47 -3.07 -3.90
C ASN A 363 21.70 -2.43 -5.29
N ALA A 364 22.60 -3.03 -6.07
CA ALA A 364 22.92 -2.61 -7.44
C ALA A 364 22.08 -3.30 -8.52
N ASN A 365 21.11 -4.14 -8.16
CA ASN A 365 20.21 -4.82 -9.07
C ASN A 365 18.77 -4.46 -8.69
N GLN A 366 18.13 -3.56 -9.42
CA GLN A 366 16.82 -3.00 -9.04
C GLN A 366 15.71 -3.52 -9.96
N PRO A 367 14.54 -3.93 -9.45
CA PRO A 367 14.22 -4.22 -8.06
C PRO A 367 14.65 -5.66 -7.65
N THR A 368 15.35 -6.39 -8.53
CA THR A 368 15.74 -7.78 -8.31
C THR A 368 16.66 -7.97 -7.10
N GLY A 369 16.21 -8.74 -6.11
CA GLY A 369 16.99 -8.96 -4.89
C GLY A 369 16.88 -7.82 -3.88
N GLU A 370 15.91 -6.91 -4.04
CA GLU A 370 15.49 -6.04 -2.96
C GLU A 370 15.07 -6.86 -1.73
N ASN A 371 15.63 -6.50 -0.58
CA ASN A 371 15.24 -7.05 0.72
C ASN A 371 14.34 -6.03 1.41
N PRO A 372 13.06 -6.35 1.71
CA PRO A 372 12.16 -5.42 2.40
C PRO A 372 12.71 -4.92 3.74
N ALA A 373 13.51 -5.74 4.45
CA ALA A 373 14.16 -5.33 5.70
C ALA A 373 15.24 -4.25 5.50
N ALA A 374 15.73 -4.05 4.28
CA ALA A 374 16.68 -3.00 3.93
C ALA A 374 16.00 -1.67 3.56
N PHE A 375 14.67 -1.66 3.39
CA PHE A 375 13.94 -0.46 3.02
C PHE A 375 13.98 0.56 4.16
N TYR A 376 14.18 1.83 3.79
CA TYR A 376 14.12 2.96 4.71
C TYR A 376 15.12 2.90 5.87
N THR A 377 16.23 2.18 5.71
CA THR A 377 17.29 2.02 6.73
C THR A 377 18.29 3.17 6.75
N GLN A 378 18.31 4.01 5.71
CA GLN A 378 19.17 5.19 5.64
C GLN A 378 18.63 6.32 6.51
N ALA A 379 19.54 7.09 7.11
CA ALA A 379 19.19 8.24 7.95
C ALA A 379 18.33 9.28 7.23
N ARG A 380 18.56 9.45 5.92
CA ARG A 380 17.70 10.24 5.03
C ARG A 380 16.99 9.28 4.10
N THR A 381 15.68 9.17 4.27
CA THR A 381 14.80 8.33 3.45
C THR A 381 13.39 8.91 3.40
N ASN A 382 12.46 8.28 2.67
CA ASN A 382 11.05 8.65 2.73
C ASN A 382 10.43 8.17 4.05
N HIS A 383 10.57 8.97 5.11
CA HIS A 383 10.03 8.62 6.43
C HIS A 383 8.50 8.63 6.49
N TYR A 384 7.83 9.40 5.62
CA TYR A 384 6.38 9.31 5.46
C TYR A 384 5.95 7.89 5.07
N ALA A 385 6.59 7.32 4.04
CA ALA A 385 6.32 5.94 3.63
C ALA A 385 6.73 4.92 4.69
N ARG A 386 7.95 5.05 5.26
CA ARG A 386 8.42 4.16 6.35
C ARG A 386 7.40 4.08 7.50
N ILE A 387 6.90 5.23 7.95
CA ILE A 387 5.95 5.33 9.06
C ILE A 387 4.60 4.73 8.67
N LEU A 388 4.13 4.97 7.44
CA LEU A 388 2.87 4.40 6.98
C LEU A 388 2.90 2.87 6.95
N HIS A 389 3.90 2.27 6.30
CA HIS A 389 4.04 0.80 6.28
C HIS A 389 4.25 0.22 7.68
N SER A 390 4.91 0.93 8.60
CA SER A 390 5.04 0.44 9.98
C SER A 390 3.75 0.60 10.80
N THR A 391 2.81 1.42 10.34
CA THR A 391 1.55 1.72 11.04
C THR A 391 0.41 0.84 10.53
N THR A 392 0.42 0.46 9.25
CA THR A 392 -0.56 -0.48 8.71
C THR A 392 -0.28 -1.89 9.25
N PRO A 393 -1.29 -2.63 9.77
CA PRO A 393 -1.05 -3.92 10.44
C PRO A 393 -0.49 -5.01 9.52
N ASP A 394 -0.73 -4.91 8.22
CA ASP A 394 -0.25 -5.83 7.19
C ASP A 394 0.98 -5.30 6.45
N GLY A 395 1.48 -4.10 6.79
CA GLY A 395 2.59 -3.46 6.09
C GLY A 395 2.25 -2.91 4.71
N LEU A 396 0.97 -2.97 4.31
CA LEU A 396 0.53 -2.61 2.97
C LEU A 396 -0.02 -1.18 2.89
N GLY A 397 0.11 -0.57 1.72
CA GLY A 397 -0.52 0.68 1.32
C GLY A 397 0.37 1.51 0.40
N TYR A 398 -0.23 2.14 -0.61
CA TYR A 398 0.46 3.04 -1.54
C TYR A 398 0.95 4.32 -0.85
N ALA A 399 2.19 4.37 -0.38
CA ALA A 399 2.73 5.57 0.28
C ALA A 399 3.42 6.57 -0.67
N PHE A 400 3.75 6.13 -1.88
CA PHE A 400 4.25 6.97 -2.98
C PHE A 400 3.87 6.32 -4.33
N PRO A 401 3.89 7.04 -5.47
CA PRO A 401 3.27 6.57 -6.72
C PRO A 401 3.78 5.24 -7.31
N TYR A 402 4.94 4.75 -6.89
CA TYR A 402 5.56 3.51 -7.41
C TYR A 402 5.87 2.50 -6.29
N ASP A 403 5.04 2.47 -5.25
CA ASP A 403 5.18 1.51 -4.16
C ASP A 403 4.86 0.06 -4.59
N ASP A 404 4.20 -0.11 -5.73
CA ASP A 404 3.96 -1.38 -6.42
C ASP A 404 5.21 -1.94 -7.13
N VAL A 405 6.32 -1.20 -7.16
CA VAL A 405 7.60 -1.78 -7.59
C VAL A 405 8.07 -2.73 -6.51
N HIS A 406 8.29 -3.99 -6.84
CA HIS A 406 8.77 -4.99 -5.89
C HIS A 406 9.49 -6.14 -6.59
N PRO A 407 10.35 -6.89 -5.89
CA PRO A 407 10.77 -8.20 -6.37
C PRO A 407 9.54 -9.12 -6.48
N ALA A 408 9.51 -10.04 -7.44
CA ALA A 408 8.34 -10.86 -7.72
C ALA A 408 7.78 -11.55 -6.45
N GLY A 409 6.45 -11.50 -6.28
CA GLY A 409 5.73 -12.23 -5.22
C GLY A 409 5.56 -11.50 -3.88
N VAL A 410 5.86 -10.20 -3.78
CA VAL A 410 5.68 -9.40 -2.56
C VAL A 410 4.90 -8.13 -2.87
N ASP A 411 3.67 -8.00 -2.40
CA ASP A 411 2.90 -6.76 -2.56
C ASP A 411 3.24 -5.76 -1.42
N PHE A 412 3.23 -4.45 -1.73
CA PHE A 412 3.37 -3.37 -0.74
C PHE A 412 2.27 -2.31 -0.83
N GLU A 413 1.50 -2.32 -1.90
CA GLU A 413 0.64 -1.21 -2.33
C GLU A 413 -0.78 -1.26 -1.76
N GLY A 414 -1.14 -2.32 -1.03
CA GLY A 414 -2.46 -2.48 -0.41
C GLY A 414 -3.59 -2.59 -1.43
N LYS A 415 -3.46 -3.58 -2.33
CA LYS A 415 -4.45 -3.85 -3.39
C LYS A 415 -5.30 -5.10 -3.12
N VAL A 416 -6.46 -5.13 -3.76
CA VAL A 416 -7.23 -6.35 -4.04
C VAL A 416 -7.48 -6.41 -5.55
N GLN A 417 -7.43 -7.61 -6.13
CA GLN A 417 -7.67 -7.78 -7.56
C GLN A 417 -8.30 -9.14 -7.91
N SER A 418 -9.25 -9.16 -8.84
CA SER A 418 -9.83 -10.43 -9.31
C SER A 418 -10.54 -10.26 -10.65
N GLY A 419 -10.38 -11.24 -11.54
CA GLY A 419 -11.19 -11.38 -12.76
C GLY A 419 -12.58 -11.98 -12.52
N SER A 420 -12.89 -12.42 -11.30
CA SER A 420 -14.19 -12.99 -10.93
C SER A 420 -14.71 -12.46 -9.59
N PRO A 421 -14.75 -11.13 -9.39
CA PRO A 421 -15.15 -10.54 -8.12
C PRO A 421 -16.64 -10.86 -7.83
N ALA A 422 -16.94 -11.28 -6.61
CA ALA A 422 -18.30 -11.62 -6.19
C ALA A 422 -18.93 -10.52 -5.33
N ARG A 423 -18.14 -9.93 -4.41
CA ARG A 423 -18.58 -8.85 -3.53
C ARG A 423 -17.38 -8.10 -2.97
N TRP A 424 -17.47 -6.79 -2.91
CA TRP A 424 -16.43 -5.95 -2.31
C TRP A 424 -16.97 -5.24 -1.08
N VAL A 425 -16.24 -5.31 0.03
CA VAL A 425 -16.55 -4.61 1.28
C VAL A 425 -15.47 -3.57 1.51
N ILE A 426 -15.88 -2.33 1.75
CA ILE A 426 -14.98 -1.23 2.13
C ILE A 426 -15.38 -0.72 3.50
N THR A 427 -14.44 -0.72 4.44
CA THR A 427 -14.64 -0.19 5.78
C THR A 427 -13.91 1.14 5.93
N VAL A 428 -14.63 2.19 6.31
CA VAL A 428 -14.06 3.51 6.65
C VAL A 428 -14.10 3.74 8.15
N GLY A 429 -12.96 4.14 8.73
CA GLY A 429 -12.74 4.24 10.17
C GLY A 429 -11.83 3.16 10.75
N GLY A 430 -11.32 2.26 9.91
CA GLY A 430 -10.42 1.17 10.29
C GLY A 430 -11.18 -0.10 10.70
N LEU A 431 -10.55 -1.26 10.50
CA LEU A 431 -11.11 -2.52 10.99
C LEU A 431 -11.09 -2.51 12.53
N ALA A 432 -12.20 -2.86 13.15
CA ALA A 432 -12.23 -3.02 14.59
C ALA A 432 -11.25 -4.13 15.01
N GLY A 433 -10.16 -3.78 15.68
CA GLY A 433 -9.67 -4.65 16.75
C GLY A 433 -10.79 -4.69 17.79
N GLY A 434 -11.21 -5.89 18.23
CA GLY A 434 -12.35 -6.08 19.14
C GLY A 434 -12.44 -4.96 20.19
N GLY A 435 -13.50 -4.17 20.12
CA GLY A 435 -13.56 -2.88 20.79
C GLY A 435 -13.56 -2.98 22.30
N THR A 436 -13.03 -1.95 22.96
CA THR A 436 -13.70 -1.27 24.08
C THR A 436 -13.29 0.21 24.08
N SER A 437 -14.20 1.02 24.62
CA SER A 437 -14.18 2.46 24.81
C SER A 437 -12.85 3.10 25.21
N THR A 438 -12.65 4.35 24.76
CA THR A 438 -11.66 5.31 25.24
C THR A 438 -11.43 5.25 26.75
N PRO A 439 -10.18 5.13 27.23
CA PRO A 439 -9.77 5.71 28.49
C PRO A 439 -8.99 7.02 28.26
N SER A 440 -9.34 8.01 29.07
CA SER A 440 -8.59 9.23 29.40
C SER A 440 -7.10 8.93 29.71
N PRO A 441 -6.15 9.86 29.50
CA PRO A 441 -4.72 9.55 29.58
C PRO A 441 -4.31 9.32 31.04
N THR A 442 -3.63 8.21 31.32
CA THR A 442 -2.81 8.04 32.54
C THR A 442 -1.66 7.05 32.23
N PRO A 443 -0.51 7.19 32.90
CA PRO A 443 0.81 7.38 32.31
C PRO A 443 1.44 6.08 31.80
N THR A 444 2.46 6.24 30.96
CA THR A 444 3.37 5.20 30.45
C THR A 444 3.77 4.16 31.52
N PRO A 445 3.59 2.84 31.27
CA PRO A 445 4.30 1.84 32.05
C PRO A 445 5.71 1.64 31.47
N SER A 446 6.69 1.84 32.34
CA SER A 446 8.07 1.34 32.23
C SER A 446 8.06 -0.19 32.04
N PRO A 447 9.03 -0.80 31.32
CA PRO A 447 9.02 -2.23 31.02
C PRO A 447 9.29 -3.08 32.27
N ALA A 448 8.52 -4.16 32.45
CA ALA A 448 8.83 -5.22 33.42
C ALA A 448 9.43 -6.44 32.69
N PRO A 449 10.37 -7.19 33.33
CA PRO A 449 11.26 -8.14 32.67
C PRO A 449 10.66 -9.56 32.60
N GLY A 450 10.91 -10.31 31.53
CA GLY A 450 10.72 -11.77 31.56
C GLY A 450 10.46 -12.55 30.26
N GLY A 451 10.38 -11.92 29.08
CA GLY A 451 10.33 -12.66 27.82
C GLY A 451 11.73 -12.92 27.28
N GLY A 452 12.12 -14.18 27.05
CA GLY A 452 13.31 -14.48 26.26
C GLY A 452 13.15 -13.94 24.85
N SER A 453 14.25 -13.51 24.20
CA SER A 453 14.17 -13.03 22.81
C SER A 453 13.59 -14.11 21.90
N ALA A 454 12.61 -13.75 21.08
CA ALA A 454 12.04 -14.65 20.07
C ALA A 454 13.06 -14.99 18.96
N PHE A 455 14.10 -14.16 18.80
CA PHE A 455 15.15 -14.32 17.78
C PHE A 455 16.34 -15.16 18.25
N ALA A 456 16.31 -15.66 19.48
CA ALA A 456 17.23 -16.69 19.96
C ALA A 456 16.57 -18.07 19.83
N THR A 457 17.37 -19.13 19.69
CA THR A 457 16.86 -20.50 19.72
C THR A 457 16.15 -20.77 21.05
N VAL A 458 14.87 -21.10 20.98
CA VAL A 458 14.02 -21.46 22.11
C VAL A 458 13.95 -22.99 22.18
N GLN A 459 14.41 -23.56 23.28
CA GLN A 459 14.29 -25.01 23.54
C GLN A 459 12.83 -25.35 23.83
N ALA A 460 12.31 -26.43 23.25
CA ALA A 460 10.90 -26.78 23.37
C ALA A 460 10.50 -27.07 24.82
N GLU A 461 11.39 -27.72 25.58
CA GLU A 461 11.19 -28.04 26.99
C GLU A 461 11.25 -26.82 27.92
N SER A 462 11.58 -25.63 27.39
CA SER A 462 11.53 -24.36 28.14
C SER A 462 10.12 -23.77 28.26
N TYR A 463 9.08 -24.54 27.93
CA TYR A 463 7.69 -24.10 28.06
C TYR A 463 7.37 -23.68 29.51
N THR A 464 6.52 -22.67 29.63
CA THR A 464 6.01 -22.14 30.91
C THR A 464 4.68 -22.76 31.35
N ALA A 465 4.02 -23.50 30.44
CA ALA A 465 2.88 -24.36 30.68
C ALA A 465 2.68 -25.29 29.47
N GLN A 466 2.04 -26.43 29.67
CA GLN A 466 1.74 -27.40 28.61
C GLN A 466 0.44 -28.16 28.87
N SER A 467 -0.08 -28.80 27.84
CA SER A 467 -1.06 -29.89 27.93
C SER A 467 -0.64 -31.05 27.02
N GLY A 468 -0.61 -32.27 27.58
CA GLY A 468 -0.34 -33.54 26.88
C GLY A 468 1.13 -33.87 26.59
N ALA A 469 2.05 -32.92 26.82
CA ALA A 469 3.45 -33.08 26.47
C ALA A 469 4.28 -33.84 27.53
N GLN A 470 5.28 -34.60 27.06
CA GLN A 470 6.32 -35.22 27.90
C GLN A 470 7.71 -34.87 27.37
N THR A 471 8.74 -35.05 28.20
CA THR A 471 10.13 -34.77 27.84
C THR A 471 10.97 -36.04 27.80
N GLU A 472 11.86 -36.18 26.82
CA GLU A 472 12.82 -37.29 26.72
C GLU A 472 14.23 -36.82 26.36
N VAL A 473 15.20 -37.74 26.39
CA VAL A 473 16.57 -37.44 25.98
C VAL A 473 16.63 -37.25 24.46
N CYS A 474 17.09 -36.09 24.02
CA CYS A 474 17.20 -35.76 22.60
C CYS A 474 18.47 -36.33 21.99
N SER A 475 18.35 -37.04 20.88
CA SER A 475 19.50 -37.56 20.11
C SER A 475 19.96 -36.63 18.97
N ASP A 476 19.39 -35.42 18.86
CA ASP A 476 19.80 -34.44 17.85
C ASP A 476 21.20 -33.89 18.15
N THR A 477 21.76 -33.15 17.19
CA THR A 477 23.04 -32.47 17.36
C THR A 477 22.95 -31.45 18.50
N GLY A 478 23.77 -31.63 19.53
CA GLY A 478 23.73 -30.83 20.76
C GLY A 478 23.22 -31.60 22.00
N GLY A 479 22.56 -32.74 21.80
CA GLY A 479 21.98 -33.55 22.87
C GLY A 479 20.89 -32.78 23.64
N GLY A 480 20.74 -33.09 24.93
CA GLY A 480 19.79 -32.41 25.82
C GLY A 480 18.46 -33.13 25.93
N THR A 481 17.38 -32.37 25.99
CA THR A 481 16.01 -32.87 26.16
C THR A 481 15.16 -32.34 25.02
N ASP A 482 14.21 -33.15 24.53
CA ASP A 482 13.17 -32.69 23.60
C ASP A 482 11.78 -32.90 24.21
N VAL A 483 10.77 -32.32 23.56
CA VAL A 483 9.37 -32.52 23.91
C VAL A 483 8.72 -33.47 22.91
N GLY A 484 8.17 -34.57 23.41
CA GLY A 484 7.58 -35.63 22.60
C GLY A 484 6.19 -36.06 23.08
N TRP A 485 5.69 -37.12 22.44
CA TRP A 485 4.32 -37.64 22.61
C TRP A 485 3.24 -36.60 22.29
N LEU A 486 3.48 -35.74 21.29
CA LEU A 486 2.55 -34.67 20.94
C LEU A 486 1.51 -35.19 19.93
N ALA A 487 0.24 -35.10 20.31
CA ALA A 487 -0.93 -35.54 19.56
C ALA A 487 -1.93 -34.39 19.30
N ASP A 488 -3.05 -34.70 18.64
CA ASP A 488 -4.14 -33.73 18.43
C ASP A 488 -4.68 -33.20 19.76
N GLY A 489 -4.71 -31.87 19.90
CA GLY A 489 -5.21 -31.18 21.09
C GLY A 489 -4.14 -30.72 22.09
N ASP A 490 -2.89 -31.16 21.91
CA ASP A 490 -1.78 -30.78 22.79
C ASP A 490 -1.30 -29.35 22.52
N TRP A 491 -0.63 -28.76 23.51
CA TRP A 491 -0.04 -27.43 23.36
C TRP A 491 1.10 -27.12 24.33
N LEU A 492 1.97 -26.20 23.92
CA LEU A 492 3.09 -25.65 24.70
C LEU A 492 2.98 -24.12 24.75
N ARG A 493 3.24 -23.50 25.92
CA ARG A 493 3.16 -22.04 26.11
C ARG A 493 4.50 -21.41 26.45
N TYR A 494 4.81 -20.28 25.81
CA TYR A 494 6.02 -19.48 26.03
C TYR A 494 5.70 -18.00 26.21
N SER A 495 6.63 -17.24 26.78
CA SER A 495 6.60 -15.78 26.81
C SER A 495 7.84 -15.27 26.09
N LEU A 496 7.66 -14.65 24.93
CA LEU A 496 8.76 -14.30 24.03
C LEU A 496 8.68 -12.84 23.60
N ASP A 497 9.84 -12.18 23.54
CA ASP A 497 9.95 -10.81 23.05
C ASP A 497 10.35 -10.79 21.57
N PHE A 498 9.42 -10.38 20.72
CA PHE A 498 9.62 -10.21 19.28
C PHE A 498 10.12 -8.81 18.91
N GLY A 499 10.35 -7.95 19.90
CA GLY A 499 10.77 -6.57 19.71
C GLY A 499 9.84 -5.77 18.80
N SER A 500 10.26 -4.57 18.40
CA SER A 500 9.55 -3.78 17.40
C SER A 500 9.79 -4.27 15.96
N SER A 501 10.90 -4.96 15.73
CA SER A 501 11.30 -5.52 14.43
C SER A 501 10.48 -6.72 14.02
N GLY A 502 9.81 -7.39 14.95
CA GLY A 502 8.89 -8.49 14.74
C GLY A 502 9.47 -9.71 14.03
N ALA A 503 8.74 -10.82 14.06
CA ALA A 503 9.08 -12.00 13.28
C ALA A 503 7.95 -12.36 12.32
N THR A 504 8.32 -12.79 11.14
CA THR A 504 7.40 -13.27 10.08
C THR A 504 7.66 -14.72 9.72
N ARG A 505 8.63 -15.37 10.37
CA ARG A 505 8.97 -16.76 10.10
C ARG A 505 9.30 -17.49 11.39
N ILE A 506 9.04 -18.79 11.39
CA ILE A 506 9.54 -19.74 12.38
C ILE A 506 10.31 -20.85 11.67
N ASP A 507 11.45 -21.23 12.21
CA ASP A 507 12.13 -22.47 11.88
C ASP A 507 12.04 -23.39 13.10
N ALA A 508 11.38 -24.54 12.95
CA ALA A 508 11.17 -25.51 14.02
C ALA A 508 11.88 -26.83 13.74
N ARG A 509 12.61 -27.34 14.74
CA ARG A 509 13.33 -28.61 14.67
C ARG A 509 12.46 -29.73 15.22
N VAL A 510 11.94 -30.55 14.31
CA VAL A 510 10.95 -31.58 14.62
C VAL A 510 11.39 -32.97 14.17
N ALA A 511 10.88 -34.00 14.84
CA ALA A 511 11.01 -35.40 14.44
C ALA A 511 9.64 -36.08 14.46
N SER A 512 9.45 -37.09 13.64
CA SER A 512 8.21 -37.86 13.56
C SER A 512 8.51 -39.30 13.16
N GLY A 513 8.22 -40.22 14.07
CA GLY A 513 8.20 -41.66 13.82
C GLY A 513 6.80 -42.19 13.50
N ALA A 514 5.86 -41.30 13.19
CA ALA A 514 4.47 -41.66 12.96
C ALA A 514 4.32 -42.61 11.77
N ALA A 515 3.36 -43.54 11.87
CA ALA A 515 3.08 -44.49 10.80
C ALA A 515 2.61 -43.80 9.52
N SER A 516 2.75 -44.48 8.38
CA SER A 516 2.27 -43.97 7.08
C SER A 516 0.78 -43.59 7.18
N GLY A 517 0.44 -42.37 6.74
CA GLY A 517 -0.91 -41.82 6.83
C GLY A 517 -1.20 -41.00 8.09
N VAL A 518 -0.29 -40.95 9.07
CA VAL A 518 -0.39 -40.07 10.24
C VAL A 518 0.43 -38.80 10.00
N SER A 519 -0.22 -37.65 10.09
CA SER A 519 0.37 -36.32 9.96
C SER A 519 -0.43 -35.30 10.77
N GLY A 520 0.12 -34.11 10.96
CA GLY A 520 -0.58 -33.04 11.65
C GLY A 520 0.02 -31.67 11.37
N LEU A 521 -0.60 -30.64 11.92
CA LEU A 521 -0.16 -29.26 11.88
C LEU A 521 0.41 -28.87 13.24
N VAL A 522 1.58 -28.23 13.21
CA VAL A 522 2.05 -27.41 14.32
C VAL A 522 1.65 -25.98 14.02
N GLN A 523 0.91 -25.36 14.92
CA GLN A 523 0.33 -24.04 14.72
C GLN A 523 0.85 -23.07 15.78
N VAL A 524 1.28 -21.89 15.35
CA VAL A 524 1.67 -20.79 16.24
C VAL A 524 0.43 -19.96 16.51
N ARG A 525 0.08 -19.76 17.78
CA ARG A 525 -1.06 -18.95 18.25
C ARG A 525 -0.59 -17.96 19.29
N LEU A 526 -1.30 -16.84 19.43
CA LEU A 526 -0.95 -15.78 20.39
C LEU A 526 -2.06 -15.61 21.43
N GLY A 527 -1.66 -15.45 22.70
CA GLY A 527 -2.54 -15.15 23.84
C GLY A 527 -3.36 -16.34 24.35
N SER A 528 -3.84 -17.23 23.49
CA SER A 528 -4.65 -18.41 23.85
C SER A 528 -4.38 -19.60 22.92
N PRO A 529 -4.42 -20.86 23.41
CA PRO A 529 -4.30 -22.04 22.55
C PRO A 529 -5.50 -22.21 21.59
N THR A 530 -6.61 -21.50 21.82
CA THR A 530 -7.79 -21.52 20.92
C THR A 530 -7.85 -20.33 19.96
N ALA A 531 -6.95 -19.34 20.08
CA ALA A 531 -6.90 -18.18 19.20
C ALA A 531 -6.48 -18.59 17.78
N ALA A 532 -6.99 -17.92 16.73
CA ALA A 532 -6.63 -18.26 15.35
C ALA A 532 -5.09 -18.34 15.15
N PRO A 533 -4.57 -19.34 14.40
CA PRO A 533 -3.14 -19.43 14.14
C PRO A 533 -2.61 -18.19 13.42
N VAL A 534 -1.46 -17.70 13.88
CA VAL A 534 -0.67 -16.69 13.16
C VAL A 534 0.26 -17.35 12.14
N GLY A 535 0.46 -18.66 12.21
CA GLY A 535 1.07 -19.43 11.14
C GLY A 535 1.09 -20.92 11.51
N SER A 536 1.44 -21.76 10.55
CA SER A 536 1.47 -23.20 10.76
C SER A 536 2.33 -23.92 9.74
N PHE A 537 2.83 -25.09 10.11
CA PHE A 537 3.47 -26.02 9.18
C PHE A 537 2.97 -27.44 9.41
N ALA A 538 2.97 -28.22 8.32
CA ALA A 538 2.62 -29.62 8.37
C ALA A 538 3.84 -30.48 8.73
N VAL A 539 3.63 -31.49 9.56
CA VAL A 539 4.61 -32.50 9.92
C VAL A 539 4.06 -33.87 9.55
N ALA A 540 4.89 -34.65 8.86
CA ALA A 540 4.68 -36.06 8.57
C ALA A 540 5.98 -36.82 8.90
N GLY A 541 5.97 -38.14 8.74
CA GLY A 541 7.09 -39.01 9.10
C GLY A 541 8.44 -38.51 8.58
N THR A 542 9.37 -38.23 9.51
CA THR A 542 10.72 -37.74 9.20
C THR A 542 11.73 -38.88 9.07
N GLY A 543 11.33 -40.10 9.43
CA GLY A 543 12.14 -41.32 9.42
C GLY A 543 12.40 -41.92 10.81
N GLY A 544 11.72 -41.45 11.86
CA GLY A 544 11.86 -41.93 13.24
C GLY A 544 11.61 -40.83 14.28
N TRP A 545 11.28 -41.23 15.52
CA TRP A 545 10.98 -40.30 16.63
C TRP A 545 12.14 -39.41 17.06
N GLN A 546 13.36 -39.79 16.66
CA GLN A 546 14.59 -39.05 16.93
C GLN A 546 15.33 -38.71 15.61
N SER A 547 14.61 -38.75 14.47
CA SER A 547 15.13 -38.40 13.14
C SER A 547 14.77 -36.96 12.79
N TRP A 548 15.62 -36.02 13.20
CA TRP A 548 15.32 -34.59 13.24
C TRP A 548 15.44 -33.85 11.89
N ARG A 549 14.46 -32.99 11.59
CA ARG A 549 14.42 -32.07 10.44
C ARG A 549 14.03 -30.66 10.88
N THR A 550 14.56 -29.65 10.19
CA THR A 550 14.15 -28.25 10.42
C THR A 550 13.08 -27.89 9.38
N VAL A 551 11.91 -27.49 9.85
CA VAL A 551 10.77 -27.13 9.01
C VAL A 551 10.53 -25.62 9.15
N PRO A 552 10.67 -24.86 8.05
CA PRO A 552 10.31 -23.45 8.04
C PRO A 552 8.80 -23.26 7.87
N ALA A 553 8.27 -22.20 8.46
CA ALA A 553 6.90 -21.74 8.24
C ALA A 553 6.82 -20.22 8.27
N ASP A 554 5.99 -19.68 7.37
CA ASP A 554 5.67 -18.25 7.39
C ASP A 554 4.62 -17.95 8.46
N LEU A 555 4.72 -16.76 9.03
CA LEU A 555 3.86 -16.24 10.09
C LEU A 555 3.32 -14.87 9.69
N ALA A 556 2.07 -14.61 10.08
CA ALA A 556 1.61 -13.26 10.31
C ALA A 556 2.55 -12.59 11.33
N ARG A 557 3.01 -11.38 11.00
CA ARG A 557 4.04 -10.66 11.76
C ARG A 557 3.69 -10.54 13.24
N ILE A 558 4.57 -11.05 14.09
CA ILE A 558 4.45 -11.03 15.54
C ILE A 558 5.42 -9.97 16.07
N THR A 559 4.96 -9.02 16.90
CA THR A 559 5.81 -7.98 17.52
C THR A 559 5.57 -7.88 19.02
N GLY A 560 6.51 -7.25 19.72
CA GLY A 560 6.48 -7.03 21.16
C GLY A 560 6.58 -8.31 21.98
N VAL A 561 6.35 -8.20 23.28
CA VAL A 561 6.31 -9.36 24.18
C VAL A 561 4.96 -10.07 24.03
N GLN A 562 5.00 -11.34 23.67
CA GLN A 562 3.81 -12.15 23.41
C GLN A 562 3.80 -13.43 24.23
N THR A 563 2.60 -13.82 24.68
CA THR A 563 2.34 -15.19 25.11
C THR A 563 2.11 -16.04 23.86
N VAL A 564 3.06 -16.91 23.55
CA VAL A 564 3.03 -17.77 22.37
C VAL A 564 2.55 -19.16 22.76
N TYR A 565 1.64 -19.71 21.97
CA TYR A 565 1.23 -21.10 22.04
C TYR A 565 1.67 -21.83 20.77
N LEU A 566 2.33 -22.97 20.92
CA LEU A 566 2.44 -23.97 19.85
C LEU A 566 1.36 -25.01 20.12
N THR A 567 0.42 -25.17 19.20
CA THR A 567 -0.67 -26.16 19.31
C THR A 567 -0.55 -27.20 18.24
N PHE A 568 -0.91 -28.43 18.58
CA PHE A 568 -0.77 -29.60 17.72
C PHE A 568 -2.16 -30.06 17.28
N SER A 569 -2.36 -30.16 15.98
CA SER A 569 -3.65 -30.60 15.42
C SER A 569 -3.45 -31.72 14.40
N SER A 570 -4.22 -32.79 14.54
CA SER A 570 -4.22 -33.92 13.61
C SER A 570 -5.65 -34.42 13.41
N GLY A 571 -5.91 -35.05 12.26
CA GLY A 571 -7.19 -35.71 12.03
C GLY A 571 -7.37 -37.02 12.81
N GLN A 572 -6.39 -37.41 13.63
CA GLN A 572 -6.33 -38.69 14.36
C GLN A 572 -5.71 -38.49 15.76
N PRO A 573 -6.02 -39.35 16.75
CA PRO A 573 -5.58 -39.18 18.13
C PRO A 573 -4.16 -39.67 18.43
N ALA A 574 -3.44 -40.21 17.44
CA ALA A 574 -2.09 -40.72 17.64
C ALA A 574 -1.06 -39.59 17.68
N ASP A 575 -0.01 -39.76 18.49
CA ASP A 575 1.15 -38.89 18.49
C ASP A 575 1.73 -38.78 17.08
N PHE A 576 2.10 -37.57 16.67
CA PHE A 576 2.59 -37.34 15.30
C PHE A 576 3.90 -36.54 15.23
N VAL A 577 4.35 -35.91 16.32
CA VAL A 577 5.55 -35.07 16.30
C VAL A 577 6.26 -34.99 17.65
N ASN A 578 7.59 -34.93 17.62
CA ASN A 578 8.45 -34.41 18.68
C ASN A 578 9.04 -33.06 18.23
N LEU A 579 9.27 -32.15 19.18
CA LEU A 579 9.84 -30.82 18.97
C LEU A 579 11.07 -30.66 19.87
N ASN A 580 12.21 -30.32 19.27
CA ASN A 580 13.47 -30.05 19.97
C ASN A 580 13.61 -28.56 20.28
N TRP A 581 13.63 -27.71 19.25
CA TRP A 581 13.73 -26.27 19.40
C TRP A 581 13.01 -25.53 18.27
N PHE A 582 12.81 -24.23 18.45
CA PHE A 582 12.35 -23.33 17.40
C PHE A 582 13.00 -21.96 17.53
N VAL A 583 13.03 -21.20 16.43
CA VAL A 583 13.51 -19.82 16.41
C VAL A 583 12.65 -18.99 15.47
N PHE A 584 12.41 -17.74 15.83
CA PHE A 584 11.69 -16.80 14.99
C PHE A 584 12.64 -15.85 14.24
N SER A 585 12.25 -15.42 13.04
CA SER A 585 13.00 -14.45 12.23
C SER A 585 12.12 -13.48 11.47
#